data_AF-A0A952VRT5-F1
#
_entry.id   AF-A0A952VRT5-F1
#
_cell.length_a   1.000
_cell.length_b   1.000
_cell.length_c   1.000
_cell.angle_alpha   90.00
_cell.angle_beta   90.00
_cell.angle_gamma   90.00
#
_symmetry.space_group_name_H-M   'P 1'
#
loop_
_entity.id
_entity.type
_entity.pdbx_description
1 polymer ?
#
loop_
_entity_poly.entity_id
_entity_poly.type
_entity_poly.pdbx_seq_one_letter_code
_entity_poly.pdbx_strand_id
1 'polypeptide(L)'
;MMNNAFHLGIVIAGSFLWCQGVAAENLPLTENVPISEFQNRTEDTKPYDFDAPPQGMFRSIALAEDFEERLGFQRTHEIMPVKPTERFSADVPAIFIVFSLHQHYQGFKVFGRCTPEEVAGAAPRTIVSEDAMHIALEDDSGYLKLSAPQGGWMPGRYKVEIHVGEQINETSLMGTMRFTIVTSRKQPD
;
A
#
# COMPACT_ATOMS: atom_id res chain seq x y z
N MET A 1 98.11 1.75 -38.48
CA MET A 1 97.63 3.15 -38.54
C MET A 1 96.23 3.19 -37.95
N MET A 2 96.06 4.07 -36.98
CA MET A 2 94.92 4.23 -36.11
C MET A 2 93.83 5.03 -36.84
N ASN A 3 92.55 4.64 -36.73
CA ASN A 3 91.45 5.60 -36.88
C ASN A 3 90.20 5.13 -36.15
N ASN A 4 89.79 5.93 -35.16
CA ASN A 4 88.51 5.86 -34.47
C ASN A 4 87.40 6.32 -35.42
N ALA A 5 86.25 5.66 -35.35
CA ALA A 5 84.98 6.27 -35.73
C ALA A 5 83.90 5.82 -34.74
N PHE A 6 83.54 6.74 -33.86
CA PHE A 6 82.31 6.68 -33.08
C PHE A 6 81.13 6.86 -34.04
N HIS A 7 80.21 5.90 -34.09
CA HIS A 7 78.84 6.17 -34.52
C HIS A 7 77.84 5.56 -33.54
N LEU A 8 77.06 6.49 -33.01
CA LEU A 8 75.86 6.36 -32.21
C LEU A 8 74.83 5.48 -32.94
N GLY A 9 74.46 4.34 -32.34
CA GLY A 9 73.47 3.41 -32.89
C GLY A 9 72.51 2.97 -31.79
N ILE A 10 71.31 3.54 -31.83
CA ILE A 10 70.20 3.48 -30.88
C ILE A 10 69.87 2.05 -30.39
N VAL A 11 69.70 1.93 -29.07
CA VAL A 11 69.10 0.78 -28.38
C VAL A 11 67.62 0.72 -28.73
N ILE A 12 67.19 -0.29 -29.49
CA ILE A 12 65.77 -0.66 -29.56
C ILE A 12 65.58 -1.87 -28.64
N ALA A 13 65.17 -1.57 -27.40
CA ALA A 13 64.58 -2.56 -26.52
C ALA A 13 63.24 -2.98 -27.12
N GLY A 14 63.23 -4.12 -27.81
CA GLY A 14 62.00 -4.79 -28.22
C GLY A 14 61.33 -5.37 -26.98
N SER A 15 60.50 -4.55 -26.32
CA SER A 15 59.62 -4.99 -25.24
C SER A 15 58.70 -6.08 -25.79
N PHE A 16 58.91 -7.32 -25.33
CA PHE A 16 57.93 -8.39 -25.44
C PHE A 16 56.66 -7.93 -24.72
N LEU A 17 55.70 -7.39 -25.48
CA LEU A 17 54.31 -7.32 -25.04
C LEU A 17 53.77 -8.74 -25.07
N TRP A 18 53.96 -9.47 -23.97
CA TRP A 18 53.07 -10.58 -23.63
C TRP A 18 51.67 -9.99 -23.42
N CYS A 19 50.92 -9.95 -24.52
CA CYS A 19 49.47 -9.93 -24.46
C CYS A 19 49.07 -11.32 -23.94
N GLN A 20 49.05 -11.49 -22.62
CA GLN A 20 48.29 -12.56 -22.01
C GLN A 20 46.83 -12.21 -22.29
N GLY A 21 46.32 -12.71 -23.42
CA GLY A 21 44.90 -12.69 -23.69
C GLY A 21 44.22 -13.36 -22.51
N VAL A 22 43.49 -12.58 -21.72
CA VAL A 22 42.52 -13.15 -20.79
C VAL A 22 41.52 -13.83 -21.70
N ALA A 23 41.57 -15.16 -21.74
CA ALA A 23 40.60 -15.94 -22.48
C ALA A 23 39.22 -15.52 -22.00
N ALA A 24 38.38 -15.04 -22.92
CA ALA A 24 37.02 -14.58 -22.66
C ALA A 24 36.09 -15.69 -22.10
N GLU A 25 36.62 -16.89 -21.87
CA GLU A 25 35.92 -18.07 -21.38
C GLU A 25 35.69 -18.10 -19.87
N ASN A 26 36.25 -17.15 -19.11
CA ASN A 26 36.04 -17.04 -17.65
C ASN A 26 35.37 -15.73 -17.25
N LEU A 27 34.37 -15.28 -18.01
CA LEU A 27 33.35 -14.43 -17.39
C LEU A 27 32.58 -15.32 -16.41
N PRO A 28 32.36 -14.93 -15.14
CA PRO A 28 31.44 -15.64 -14.27
C PRO A 28 30.03 -15.47 -14.84
N LEU A 29 29.68 -16.33 -15.79
CA LEU A 29 28.32 -16.54 -16.21
C LEU A 29 27.63 -17.12 -14.98
N THR A 30 26.73 -16.35 -14.38
CA THR A 30 25.79 -16.82 -13.35
C THR A 30 25.33 -18.24 -13.72
N GLU A 31 25.53 -19.18 -12.80
CA GLU A 31 25.06 -20.55 -12.94
C GLU A 31 23.63 -20.56 -13.50
N ASN A 32 23.38 -21.37 -14.53
CA ASN A 32 22.06 -21.48 -15.13
C ASN A 32 21.13 -22.20 -14.14
N VAL A 33 20.59 -21.46 -13.19
CA VAL A 33 19.57 -21.94 -12.25
C VAL A 33 18.28 -22.26 -13.01
N PRO A 34 17.61 -23.40 -12.72
CA PRO A 34 16.38 -23.78 -13.39
C PRO A 34 15.31 -22.68 -13.29
N ILE A 35 14.53 -22.48 -14.36
CA ILE A 35 13.43 -21.49 -14.40
C ILE A 35 12.45 -21.67 -13.22
N SER A 36 12.27 -22.90 -12.74
CA SER A 36 11.42 -23.22 -11.59
C SER A 36 11.84 -22.54 -10.29
N GLU A 37 13.12 -22.18 -10.11
CA GLU A 37 13.58 -21.41 -8.95
C GLU A 37 13.12 -19.96 -8.97
N PHE A 38 12.76 -19.44 -10.15
CA PHE A 38 12.22 -18.09 -10.34
C PHE A 38 10.69 -18.09 -10.46
N GLN A 39 10.05 -19.27 -10.45
CA GLN A 39 8.59 -19.37 -10.44
C GLN A 39 8.11 -19.32 -9.00
N ASN A 40 7.08 -18.51 -8.73
CA ASN A 40 6.42 -18.48 -7.44
C ASN A 40 5.95 -19.90 -7.09
N ARG A 41 6.53 -20.50 -6.05
CA ARG A 41 6.10 -21.82 -5.58
C ARG A 41 4.75 -21.67 -4.92
N THR A 42 3.83 -22.59 -5.21
CA THR A 42 2.51 -22.62 -4.57
C THR A 42 2.64 -22.74 -3.04
N GLU A 43 3.69 -23.41 -2.58
CA GLU A 43 4.05 -23.59 -1.16
C GLU A 43 4.43 -22.27 -0.47
N ASP A 44 4.92 -21.28 -1.22
CA ASP A 44 5.31 -19.97 -0.70
C ASP A 44 4.14 -18.97 -0.75
N THR A 45 2.99 -19.36 -1.34
CA THR A 45 1.82 -18.50 -1.45
C THR A 45 0.98 -18.59 -0.17
N LYS A 46 0.96 -17.51 0.62
CA LYS A 46 0.01 -17.37 1.73
C LYS A 46 -1.37 -17.00 1.18
N PRO A 47 -2.45 -17.70 1.57
CA PRO A 47 -3.80 -17.28 1.22
C PRO A 47 -4.07 -15.85 1.69
N TYR A 48 -4.78 -15.09 0.86
CA TYR A 48 -5.18 -13.72 1.22
C TYR A 48 -6.22 -13.75 2.35
N ASP A 49 -6.00 -12.97 3.39
CA ASP A 49 -6.90 -12.85 4.53
C ASP A 49 -7.86 -11.68 4.33
N PHE A 50 -9.09 -11.97 3.90
CA PHE A 50 -10.13 -10.97 3.72
C PHE A 50 -10.68 -10.41 5.03
N ASP A 51 -10.38 -11.02 6.19
CA ASP A 51 -10.80 -10.53 7.49
C ASP A 51 -9.78 -9.57 8.13
N ALA A 52 -8.66 -9.32 7.45
CA ALA A 52 -7.65 -8.32 7.80
C ALA A 52 -7.87 -7.00 7.03
N PRO A 53 -7.24 -5.88 7.47
CA PRO A 53 -7.22 -4.63 6.71
C PRO A 53 -6.72 -4.85 5.28
N PRO A 54 -7.32 -4.18 4.29
CA PRO A 54 -7.00 -4.42 2.89
C PRO A 54 -5.53 -4.07 2.58
N GLN A 55 -4.89 -4.90 1.76
CA GLN A 55 -3.51 -4.76 1.32
C GLN A 55 -3.45 -4.63 -0.21
N GLY A 56 -2.24 -4.64 -0.77
CA GLY A 56 -2.03 -4.62 -2.22
C GLY A 56 -2.17 -3.22 -2.79
N MET A 57 -3.36 -2.84 -3.26
CA MET A 57 -3.56 -1.54 -3.92
C MET A 57 -3.52 -0.35 -2.96
N PHE A 58 -3.86 -0.58 -1.70
CA PHE A 58 -3.81 0.42 -0.63
C PHE A 58 -2.36 0.53 -0.14
N ARG A 59 -1.74 1.71 -0.31
CA ARG A 59 -0.46 2.03 0.34
C ARG A 59 -0.66 2.21 1.85
N SER A 60 -1.77 2.83 2.23
CA SER A 60 -2.22 2.97 3.61
C SER A 60 -3.73 3.06 3.68
N ILE A 61 -4.29 2.64 4.80
CA ILE A 61 -5.71 2.81 5.14
C ILE A 61 -5.84 2.89 6.66
N ALA A 62 -6.58 3.88 7.17
CA ALA A 62 -6.73 4.10 8.59
C ALA A 62 -8.11 4.66 8.94
N LEU A 63 -8.63 4.24 10.09
CA LEU A 63 -9.77 4.88 10.73
C LEU A 63 -9.32 6.17 11.44
N ALA A 64 -10.13 7.21 11.37
CA ALA A 64 -9.79 8.54 11.92
C ALA A 64 -11.03 9.33 12.37
N GLU A 65 -10.82 10.28 13.29
CA GLU A 65 -11.88 11.21 13.72
C GLU A 65 -12.19 12.26 12.65
N ASP A 66 -11.20 12.61 11.82
CA ASP A 66 -11.34 13.60 10.75
C ASP A 66 -10.27 13.35 9.67
N PHE A 67 -10.25 14.17 8.62
CA PHE A 67 -9.19 14.21 7.63
C PHE A 67 -8.79 15.64 7.30
N GLU A 68 -7.61 15.79 6.71
CA GLU A 68 -7.14 17.05 6.16
C GLU A 68 -6.66 16.84 4.73
N GLU A 69 -6.86 17.84 3.89
CA GLU A 69 -6.32 17.88 2.55
C GLU A 69 -5.04 18.71 2.54
N ARG A 70 -3.97 18.13 1.98
CA ARG A 70 -2.65 18.77 1.90
C ARG A 70 -2.16 18.75 0.46
N LEU A 71 -1.39 19.77 0.11
CA LEU A 71 -0.69 19.78 -1.17
C LEU A 71 0.61 18.98 -1.03
N GLY A 72 0.67 17.82 -1.66
CA GLY A 72 1.85 16.95 -1.72
C GLY A 72 3.00 17.56 -2.51
N PHE A 73 4.18 16.95 -2.44
CA PHE A 73 5.39 17.44 -3.12
C PHE A 73 5.22 17.53 -4.65
N GLN A 74 4.40 16.64 -5.23
CA GLN A 74 4.09 16.61 -6.65
C GLN A 74 2.92 17.52 -7.03
N ARG A 75 2.44 18.37 -6.11
CA ARG A 75 1.23 19.18 -6.23
C ARG A 75 -0.05 18.35 -6.43
N THR A 76 -0.05 17.14 -5.91
CA THR A 76 -1.24 16.31 -5.75
C THR A 76 -1.96 16.68 -4.47
N HIS A 77 -3.29 16.56 -4.45
CA HIS A 77 -4.09 16.76 -3.25
C HIS A 77 -4.10 15.44 -2.45
N GLU A 78 -3.39 15.43 -1.33
CA GLU A 78 -3.25 14.28 -0.44
C GLU A 78 -4.22 14.38 0.73
N ILE A 79 -5.05 13.36 0.91
CA ILE A 79 -5.95 13.22 2.06
C ILE A 79 -5.21 12.49 3.18
N MET A 80 -5.04 13.16 4.32
CA MET A 80 -4.36 12.62 5.50
C MET A 80 -5.33 12.41 6.66
N PRO A 81 -5.23 11.32 7.44
CA PRO A 81 -6.07 11.11 8.60
C PRO A 81 -5.66 12.04 9.74
N VAL A 82 -6.65 12.68 10.35
CA VAL A 82 -6.50 13.48 11.56
C VAL A 82 -6.99 12.66 12.75
N LYS A 83 -6.10 12.48 13.74
CA LYS A 83 -6.30 11.61 14.91
C LYS A 83 -6.74 10.19 14.52
N PRO A 84 -5.85 9.40 13.91
CA PRO A 84 -6.12 8.00 13.65
C PRO A 84 -6.47 7.25 14.94
N THR A 85 -7.59 6.53 14.94
CA THR A 85 -8.06 5.77 16.10
C THR A 85 -9.04 4.68 15.67
N GLU A 86 -9.12 3.61 16.46
CA GLU A 86 -10.13 2.56 16.32
C GLU A 86 -11.19 2.63 17.42
N ARG A 87 -11.08 3.63 18.31
CA ARG A 87 -12.01 3.85 19.42
C ARG A 87 -12.64 5.22 19.28
N PHE A 88 -13.96 5.25 19.19
CA PHE A 88 -14.75 6.46 18.98
C PHE A 88 -15.81 6.61 20.06
N SER A 89 -16.16 7.85 20.39
CA SER A 89 -17.26 8.14 21.31
C SER A 89 -18.61 7.93 20.62
N ALA A 90 -19.63 7.52 21.38
CA ALA A 90 -20.98 7.28 20.86
C ALA A 90 -21.66 8.52 20.24
N ASP A 91 -21.20 9.72 20.58
CA ASP A 91 -21.67 11.02 20.05
C ASP A 91 -20.89 11.50 18.82
N VAL A 92 -19.92 10.72 18.31
CA VAL A 92 -19.18 11.09 17.11
C VAL A 92 -20.14 11.20 15.90
N PRO A 93 -20.14 12.33 15.16
CA PRO A 93 -21.09 12.51 14.06
C PRO A 93 -20.77 11.65 12.84
N ALA A 94 -19.49 11.37 12.61
CA ALA A 94 -19.01 10.49 11.56
C ALA A 94 -17.65 9.90 11.91
N ILE A 95 -17.35 8.73 11.34
CA ILE A 95 -16.04 8.08 11.39
C ILE A 95 -15.48 8.08 9.97
N PHE A 96 -14.21 8.47 9.82
CA PHE A 96 -13.58 8.51 8.52
C PHE A 96 -12.67 7.30 8.32
N ILE A 97 -12.64 6.77 7.11
CA ILE A 97 -11.64 5.80 6.66
C ILE A 97 -10.83 6.51 5.60
N VAL A 98 -9.60 6.88 5.91
CA VAL A 98 -8.70 7.62 5.02
C VAL A 98 -7.68 6.67 4.44
N PHE A 99 -7.43 6.77 3.15
CA PHE A 99 -6.53 5.86 2.45
C PHE A 99 -5.67 6.57 1.41
N SER A 100 -4.53 5.95 1.10
CA SER A 100 -3.70 6.27 -0.05
C SER A 100 -3.49 5.03 -0.91
N LEU A 101 -3.31 5.22 -2.21
CA LEU A 101 -3.38 4.19 -3.23
C LEU A 101 -2.11 4.17 -4.06
N HIS A 102 -1.67 2.99 -4.49
CA HIS A 102 -0.70 2.88 -5.58
C HIS A 102 -1.29 3.46 -6.88
N GLN A 103 -0.41 3.84 -7.82
CA GLN A 103 -0.84 4.35 -9.10
C GLN A 103 -1.74 3.34 -9.83
N HIS A 104 -2.84 3.85 -10.38
CA HIS A 104 -3.85 3.12 -11.14
C HIS A 104 -4.03 3.77 -12.50
N TYR A 105 -4.61 3.04 -13.45
CA TYR A 105 -4.73 3.44 -14.86
C TYR A 105 -6.18 3.62 -15.35
N GLN A 106 -7.14 3.52 -14.44
CA GLN A 106 -8.56 3.75 -14.70
C GLN A 106 -9.26 4.16 -13.42
N GLY A 107 -10.36 4.90 -13.52
CA GLY A 107 -11.19 5.22 -12.37
C GLY A 107 -11.94 4.00 -11.84
N PHE A 108 -12.25 4.01 -10.54
CA PHE A 108 -13.01 2.97 -9.87
C PHE A 108 -13.75 3.56 -8.66
N LYS A 109 -14.45 2.73 -7.87
CA LYS A 109 -15.01 3.15 -6.58
C LYS A 109 -14.44 2.33 -5.44
N VAL A 110 -14.24 2.99 -4.31
CA VAL A 110 -14.00 2.36 -3.01
C VAL A 110 -15.29 2.47 -2.21
N PHE A 111 -15.74 1.38 -1.62
CA PHE A 111 -16.94 1.33 -0.78
C PHE A 111 -16.55 0.89 0.63
N GLY A 112 -17.22 1.45 1.63
CA GLY A 112 -17.18 0.96 3.01
C GLY A 112 -18.57 0.59 3.46
N ARG A 113 -18.80 -0.69 3.78
CA ARG A 113 -20.07 -1.18 4.32
C ARG A 113 -19.92 -1.55 5.78
N CYS A 114 -20.53 -0.78 6.67
CA CYS A 114 -20.42 -0.95 8.11
C CYS A 114 -21.57 -1.78 8.67
N THR A 115 -21.24 -2.77 9.49
CA THR A 115 -22.18 -3.66 10.19
C THR A 115 -21.79 -3.82 11.66
N PRO A 116 -22.75 -4.05 12.57
CA PRO A 116 -22.45 -4.38 13.96
C PRO A 116 -21.88 -5.80 14.04
N GLU A 117 -20.78 -5.97 14.77
CA GLU A 117 -20.16 -7.29 15.03
C GLU A 117 -20.47 -7.76 16.46
N GLU A 118 -20.27 -6.89 17.45
CA GLU A 118 -20.56 -7.14 18.87
C GLU A 118 -21.26 -5.91 19.48
N VAL A 119 -22.52 -5.70 19.12
CA VAL A 119 -23.33 -4.57 19.59
C VAL A 119 -24.64 -5.10 20.17
N ALA A 120 -24.92 -4.79 21.43
CA ALA A 120 -26.10 -5.30 22.12
C ALA A 120 -27.40 -4.78 21.46
N GLY A 121 -28.33 -5.69 21.15
CA GLY A 121 -29.61 -5.35 20.54
C GLY A 121 -29.56 -5.03 19.04
N ALA A 122 -28.38 -5.04 18.42
CA ALA A 122 -28.25 -4.88 16.98
C ALA A 122 -28.29 -6.25 16.28
N ALA A 123 -29.08 -6.37 15.21
CA ALA A 123 -29.05 -7.58 14.39
C ALA A 123 -27.71 -7.68 13.64
N PRO A 124 -27.00 -8.82 13.74
CA PRO A 124 -25.79 -9.03 12.96
C PRO A 124 -26.08 -8.88 11.46
N ARG A 125 -25.16 -8.25 10.71
CA ARG A 125 -25.26 -7.99 9.27
C ARG A 125 -26.22 -6.87 8.83
N THR A 126 -26.92 -6.19 9.73
CA THR A 126 -27.65 -4.97 9.36
C THR A 126 -26.64 -3.88 8.99
N ILE A 127 -26.79 -3.30 7.79
CA ILE A 127 -25.97 -2.17 7.36
C ILE A 127 -26.38 -0.95 8.19
N VAL A 128 -25.43 -0.41 8.96
CA VAL A 128 -25.65 0.77 9.81
C VAL A 128 -25.09 2.05 9.19
N SER A 129 -24.14 1.92 8.28
CA SER A 129 -23.58 3.03 7.51
C SER A 129 -22.92 2.47 6.26
N GLU A 130 -23.03 3.18 5.15
CA GLU A 130 -22.36 2.85 3.90
C GLU A 130 -21.95 4.13 3.21
N ASP A 131 -20.77 4.13 2.60
CA ASP A 131 -20.30 5.23 1.76
C ASP A 131 -19.51 4.69 0.56
N ALA A 132 -19.43 5.51 -0.48
CA ALA A 132 -18.72 5.19 -1.70
C ALA A 132 -18.00 6.43 -2.24
N MET A 133 -16.69 6.31 -2.47
CA MET A 133 -15.89 7.34 -3.12
C MET A 133 -15.50 6.88 -4.52
N HIS A 134 -15.73 7.74 -5.51
CA HIS A 134 -15.15 7.56 -6.84
C HIS A 134 -13.71 8.07 -6.83
N ILE A 135 -12.80 7.26 -7.37
CA ILE A 135 -11.38 7.55 -7.53
C ILE A 135 -11.14 7.83 -9.01
N ALA A 136 -10.75 9.05 -9.36
CA ALA A 136 -10.34 9.41 -10.71
C ALA A 136 -8.91 8.91 -11.00
N LEU A 137 -8.44 9.05 -12.24
CA LEU A 137 -7.13 8.55 -12.67
C LEU A 137 -5.97 9.23 -11.90
N GLU A 138 -6.16 10.50 -11.58
CA GLU A 138 -5.20 11.38 -10.92
C GLU A 138 -5.21 11.27 -9.37
N ASP A 139 -6.23 10.64 -8.79
CA ASP A 139 -6.44 10.60 -7.34
C ASP A 139 -5.68 9.46 -6.68
N ASP A 140 -4.60 9.72 -5.97
CA ASP A 140 -3.85 8.70 -5.23
C ASP A 140 -4.19 8.62 -3.73
N SER A 141 -5.21 9.36 -3.28
CA SER A 141 -5.72 9.32 -1.92
C SER A 141 -7.22 9.62 -1.88
N GLY A 142 -7.86 9.26 -0.76
CA GLY A 142 -9.29 9.44 -0.61
C GLY A 142 -9.77 9.12 0.79
N TYR A 143 -11.08 9.24 1.00
CA TYR A 143 -11.73 8.89 2.26
C TYR A 143 -13.14 8.33 2.04
N LEU A 144 -13.61 7.59 3.04
CA LEU A 144 -15.01 7.23 3.22
C LEU A 144 -15.51 7.87 4.51
N LYS A 145 -16.77 8.32 4.53
CA LYS A 145 -17.43 8.93 5.68
C LYS A 145 -18.57 8.04 6.17
N LEU A 146 -18.32 7.28 7.23
CA LEU A 146 -19.34 6.50 7.93
C LEU A 146 -20.13 7.44 8.85
N SER A 147 -21.27 7.91 8.36
CA SER A 147 -22.19 8.76 9.14
C SER A 147 -22.90 7.94 10.22
N ALA A 148 -23.15 8.56 11.37
CA ALA A 148 -23.89 7.92 12.46
C ALA A 148 -25.30 7.48 12.01
N PRO A 149 -25.75 6.26 12.36
CA PRO A 149 -27.10 5.80 12.04
C PRO A 149 -28.17 6.60 12.80
N GLN A 150 -29.43 6.42 12.43
CA GLN A 150 -30.55 7.02 13.15
C GLN A 150 -30.54 6.57 14.62
N GLY A 151 -30.46 7.52 15.55
CA GLY A 151 -30.31 7.24 16.99
C GLY A 151 -28.86 7.27 17.50
N GLY A 152 -27.88 7.50 16.62
CA GLY A 152 -26.47 7.59 16.97
C GLY A 152 -25.78 6.23 17.06
N TRP A 153 -24.50 6.26 17.39
CA TRP A 153 -23.73 5.03 17.53
C TRP A 153 -24.06 4.31 18.85
N MET A 154 -24.35 3.02 18.77
CA MET A 154 -24.50 2.18 19.95
C MET A 154 -23.12 1.69 20.41
N PRO A 155 -22.83 1.65 21.72
CA PRO A 155 -21.58 1.06 22.21
C PRO A 155 -21.41 -0.39 21.79
N GLY A 156 -20.21 -0.74 21.31
CA GLY A 156 -19.88 -2.09 20.85
C GLY A 156 -18.86 -2.10 19.71
N ARG A 157 -18.57 -3.30 19.18
CA ARG A 157 -17.61 -3.49 18.08
C ARG A 157 -18.32 -3.54 16.73
N TYR A 158 -17.77 -2.84 15.77
CA TYR A 158 -18.26 -2.74 14.40
C TYR A 158 -17.22 -3.27 13.42
N LYS A 159 -17.70 -3.81 12.30
CA LYS A 159 -16.89 -4.28 11.18
C LYS A 159 -17.27 -3.49 9.93
N VAL A 160 -16.26 -3.05 9.19
CA VAL A 160 -16.41 -2.40 7.89
C VAL A 160 -15.81 -3.29 6.83
N GLU A 161 -16.62 -3.68 5.85
CA GLU A 161 -16.15 -4.35 4.65
C GLU A 161 -15.70 -3.30 3.64
N ILE A 162 -14.46 -3.42 3.15
CA ILE A 162 -13.89 -2.53 2.15
C ILE A 162 -13.98 -3.22 0.79
N HIS A 163 -14.75 -2.63 -0.12
CA HIS A 163 -14.90 -3.14 -1.48
C HIS A 163 -14.29 -2.18 -2.50
N VAL A 164 -13.76 -2.73 -3.59
CA VAL A 164 -13.22 -1.96 -4.72
C VAL A 164 -13.77 -2.49 -6.04
N GLY A 165 -14.26 -1.58 -6.88
CA GLY A 165 -14.76 -1.87 -8.22
C GLY A 165 -15.90 -0.92 -8.61
N GLU A 166 -16.78 -1.36 -9.50
CA GLU A 166 -17.96 -0.57 -9.90
C GLU A 166 -19.14 -0.71 -8.93
N GLN A 167 -19.23 -1.86 -8.27
CA GLN A 167 -20.33 -2.22 -7.36
C GLN A 167 -19.86 -3.22 -6.29
N ILE A 168 -20.61 -3.28 -5.19
CA ILE A 168 -20.38 -4.27 -4.12
C ILE A 168 -20.87 -5.64 -4.59
N ASN A 169 -19.97 -6.62 -4.57
CA ASN A 169 -20.23 -8.03 -4.88
C ASN A 169 -19.16 -8.91 -4.20
N GLU A 170 -19.25 -10.23 -4.37
CA GLU A 170 -18.35 -11.19 -3.72
C GLU A 170 -16.88 -11.02 -4.14
N THR A 171 -16.63 -10.56 -5.36
CA THR A 171 -15.28 -10.40 -5.91
C THR A 171 -14.68 -9.03 -5.64
N SER A 172 -15.48 -8.05 -5.23
CA SER A 172 -14.98 -6.70 -4.94
C SER A 172 -14.45 -6.55 -3.52
N LEU A 173 -14.64 -7.53 -2.63
CA LEU A 173 -14.14 -7.47 -1.26
C LEU A 173 -12.61 -7.46 -1.24
N MET A 174 -12.02 -6.42 -0.65
CA MET A 174 -10.56 -6.28 -0.51
C MET A 174 -10.08 -6.55 0.91
N GLY A 175 -10.94 -6.43 1.92
CA GLY A 175 -10.56 -6.66 3.31
C GLY A 175 -11.61 -6.11 4.27
N THR A 176 -11.34 -6.20 5.56
CA THR A 176 -12.19 -5.60 6.60
C THR A 176 -11.41 -4.78 7.60
N MET A 177 -12.10 -3.82 8.21
CA MET A 177 -11.59 -3.00 9.30
C MET A 177 -12.54 -3.10 10.50
N ARG A 178 -12.03 -2.85 11.70
CA ARG A 178 -12.84 -2.88 12.93
C ARG A 178 -12.62 -1.63 13.74
N PHE A 179 -13.70 -1.16 14.35
CA PHE A 179 -13.65 -0.10 15.35
C PHE A 179 -14.60 -0.38 16.51
N THR A 180 -14.39 0.31 17.61
CA THR A 180 -15.19 0.19 18.83
C THR A 180 -15.81 1.53 19.17
N ILE A 181 -17.12 1.54 19.38
CA ILE A 181 -17.82 2.66 19.98
C ILE A 181 -17.79 2.49 21.49
N VAL A 182 -17.26 3.50 22.19
CA VAL A 182 -17.31 3.59 23.65
C VAL A 182 -18.42 4.54 24.08
N THR A 183 -18.94 4.34 25.29
CA THR A 183 -19.92 5.25 25.88
C THR A 183 -19.38 6.68 25.91
N SER A 184 -20.22 7.67 25.59
CA SER A 184 -19.81 9.06 25.68
C SER A 184 -19.47 9.40 27.14
N ARG A 185 -18.27 9.97 27.36
CA ARG A 185 -17.99 10.63 28.64
C ARG A 185 -18.78 11.92 28.65
N LYS A 186 -20.01 11.90 29.17
CA LYS A 186 -20.63 13.13 29.69
C LYS A 186 -19.76 13.61 30.84
N GLN A 187 -18.97 14.66 30.62
CA GLN A 187 -18.43 15.46 31.70
C GLN A 187 -19.65 16.05 32.44
N PRO A 188 -19.83 15.82 33.75
CA PRO A 188 -20.88 16.50 34.50
C PRO A 188 -20.57 18.00 34.58
N ASP A 189 -21.60 18.82 34.38
CA ASP A 189 -21.57 20.29 34.45
C ASP A 189 -20.96 20.82 35.75
#